data_AF-A0A3M2SSN8-F1
#
_entry.id   AF-A0A3M2SSN8-F1
#
_cell.length_a   1.000
_cell.length_b   1.000
_cell.length_c   1.000
_cell.angle_alpha   90.00
_cell.angle_beta   90.00
_cell.angle_gamma   90.00
#
_symmetry.space_group_name_H-M   'P 1'
#
loop_
_entity.id
_entity.type
_entity.pdbx_description
1 polymer ?
#
loop_
_entity_poly.entity_id
_entity_poly.type
_entity_poly.pdbx_seq_one_letter_code
_entity_poly.pdbx_strand_id
1 'polypeptide(L)'
;MAAHPGPVYARLLRGKVSDVLRRHKPDYKFELGKAQMIREGGDVLVVSTGIMTMRALDAAVRLEADGIGVAVLHVPTIKPLD
;
A
#
# COMPACT_ATOMS: atom_id res chain seq x y z
N MET A 1 -9.52 -7.19 11.61
CA MET A 1 -10.47 -6.10 11.92
C MET A 1 -11.56 -6.54 12.89
N ALA A 2 -12.36 -7.57 12.57
CA ALA A 2 -13.45 -8.03 13.46
C ALA A 2 -13.00 -8.52 14.85
N ALA A 3 -11.76 -9.01 14.97
CA ALA A 3 -11.18 -9.45 16.24
C ALA A 3 -10.64 -8.31 17.13
N HIS A 4 -10.66 -7.05 16.67
CA HIS A 4 -10.14 -5.93 17.46
C HIS A 4 -11.15 -5.50 18.53
N PRO A 5 -10.75 -5.37 19.81
CA PRO A 5 -11.62 -4.89 20.87
C PRO A 5 -11.80 -3.37 20.76
N GLY A 6 -12.90 -2.94 20.15
CA GLY A 6 -13.27 -1.53 20.03
C GLY A 6 -13.84 -1.18 18.66
N PRO A 7 -14.25 0.09 18.47
CA PRO A 7 -14.79 0.56 17.20
C PRO A 7 -13.71 0.56 16.12
N VAL A 8 -14.07 0.07 14.93
CA VAL A 8 -13.21 0.07 13.74
C VAL A 8 -13.95 0.72 12.59
N TYR A 9 -13.25 1.55 11.82
CA TYR A 9 -13.74 2.11 10.57
C TYR A 9 -12.99 1.46 9.40
N ALA A 10 -13.74 0.98 8.40
CA ALA A 10 -13.18 0.42 7.16
C ALA A 10 -13.68 1.22 5.96
N ARG A 11 -12.76 1.81 5.19
CA ARG A 11 -13.07 2.49 3.93
C ARG A 11 -12.97 1.50 2.78
N LEU A 12 -14.10 1.12 2.21
CA LEU A 12 -14.16 0.17 1.09
C LEU A 12 -14.37 0.89 -0.25
N LEU A 13 -13.77 0.33 -1.29
CA LEU A 13 -13.96 0.80 -2.66
C LEU A 13 -15.25 0.21 -3.24
N ARG A 14 -15.91 0.98 -4.12
CA ARG A 14 -17.07 0.49 -4.88
C ARG A 14 -16.58 -0.07 -6.22
N GLY A 15 -17.02 -1.28 -6.58
CA GLY A 15 -16.71 -1.92 -7.86
C GLY A 15 -15.50 -2.86 -7.80
N LYS A 16 -15.15 -3.44 -8.95
CA LYS A 16 -14.00 -4.34 -9.09
C LYS A 16 -12.74 -3.51 -9.33
N VAL A 17 -11.74 -3.71 -8.47
CA VAL A 17 -10.40 -3.17 -8.66
C VAL A 17 -9.44 -4.30 -8.99
N SER A 18 -8.49 -4.03 -9.88
CA SER A 18 -7.45 -4.99 -10.23
C SER A 18 -6.57 -5.28 -9.02
N ASP A 19 -6.22 -6.54 -8.80
CA ASP A 19 -5.31 -6.95 -7.73
C ASP A 19 -3.86 -6.67 -8.12
N VAL A 20 -3.44 -5.41 -7.98
CA VAL A 20 -2.06 -4.98 -8.27
C VAL A 20 -1.16 -5.25 -7.06
N LEU A 21 -1.70 -5.13 -5.85
CA LEU A 21 -0.93 -5.31 -4.63
C LEU A 21 -0.30 -6.70 -4.55
N ARG A 22 -1.07 -7.77 -4.86
CA ARG A 22 -0.53 -9.14 -4.86
C ARG A 22 0.44 -9.43 -6.01
N ARG A 23 0.48 -8.60 -7.06
CA ARG A 23 1.50 -8.73 -8.11
C ARG A 23 2.87 -8.30 -7.60
N HIS A 24 2.93 -7.28 -6.75
CA HIS A 24 4.18 -6.77 -6.18
C HIS A 24 4.54 -7.47 -4.86
N LYS A 25 3.55 -7.89 -4.07
CA LYS A 25 3.74 -8.61 -2.80
C LYS A 25 2.74 -9.77 -2.68
N PRO A 26 3.03 -10.94 -3.28
CA PRO A 26 2.11 -12.08 -3.31
C PRO A 26 1.72 -12.61 -1.92
N ASP A 27 2.62 -12.47 -0.95
CA ASP A 27 2.50 -12.89 0.43
C ASP A 27 1.88 -11.81 1.34
N TYR A 28 1.39 -10.70 0.78
CA TYR A 28 0.77 -9.63 1.56
C TYR A 28 -0.36 -10.16 2.43
N LYS A 29 -0.26 -9.89 3.74
CA LYS A 29 -1.30 -10.15 4.74
C LYS A 29 -1.62 -8.87 5.46
N PHE A 30 -2.90 -8.49 5.50
CA PHE A 30 -3.30 -7.34 6.30
C PHE A 30 -3.06 -7.60 7.79
N GLU A 31 -2.29 -6.72 8.42
CA GLU A 31 -2.08 -6.66 9.87
C GLU A 31 -2.51 -5.27 10.35
N LEU A 32 -3.37 -5.23 11.36
CA LEU A 32 -3.86 -3.97 11.93
C LEU A 32 -2.70 -3.23 12.60
N GLY A 33 -2.52 -1.96 12.28
CA GLY A 33 -1.41 -1.15 12.80
C GLY A 33 -0.04 -1.56 12.25
N LYS A 34 0.03 -2.14 11.05
CA LYS A 34 1.33 -2.37 10.41
C LYS A 34 1.35 -1.90 8.97
N ALA A 35 2.29 -1.01 8.68
CA ALA A 35 2.70 -0.68 7.35
C ALA A 35 3.51 -1.82 6.72
N GLN A 36 3.48 -1.93 5.40
CA GLN A 36 4.25 -2.95 4.67
C GLN A 36 4.93 -2.36 3.45
N MET A 37 6.21 -2.66 3.32
CA MET A 37 6.96 -2.33 2.12
C MET A 37 6.49 -3.22 0.96
N ILE A 38 6.05 -2.57 -0.12
CA ILE A 38 5.54 -3.24 -1.33
C ILE A 38 6.57 -3.21 -2.46
N ARG A 39 7.37 -2.14 -2.55
CA ARG A 39 8.46 -1.97 -3.52
C ARG A 39 9.61 -1.24 -2.85
N GLU A 40 10.83 -1.71 -3.06
CA GLU A 40 12.05 -1.03 -2.60
C GLU A 40 12.49 0.07 -3.58
N GLY A 41 13.27 1.03 -3.11
CA GLY A 41 13.82 2.13 -3.89
C GLY A 41 14.74 3.00 -3.05
N GLY A 42 15.65 3.74 -3.70
CA GLY A 42 16.70 4.50 -3.01
C GLY A 42 16.50 6.02 -2.96
N ASP A 43 15.66 6.58 -3.83
CA ASP A 43 15.63 8.03 -4.05
C ASP A 43 14.46 8.72 -3.35
N VAL A 44 13.30 8.07 -3.28
CA VAL A 44 12.10 8.65 -2.66
C VAL A 44 11.18 7.56 -2.11
N LEU A 45 10.56 7.85 -0.96
CA LEU A 45 9.54 7.00 -0.34
C LEU A 45 8.14 7.58 -0.58
N VAL A 46 7.27 6.79 -1.19
CA VAL A 46 5.84 7.08 -1.32
C VAL A 46 5.05 6.27 -0.29
N VAL A 47 4.46 6.97 0.67
CA VAL A 47 3.55 6.38 1.66
C VAL A 47 2.12 6.51 1.16
N SER A 48 1.39 5.40 1.08
CA SER A 48 0.06 5.39 0.47
C SER A 48 -0.89 4.40 1.14
N THR A 49 -2.19 4.57 0.91
CA THR A 49 -3.24 3.69 1.44
C THR A 49 -4.33 3.42 0.40
N GLY A 50 -5.04 2.30 0.55
CA GLY A 50 -6.11 1.88 -0.35
C GLY A 50 -5.69 1.88 -1.82
N ILE A 51 -6.56 2.42 -2.69
CA ILE A 51 -6.38 2.46 -4.14
C ILE A 51 -5.14 3.27 -4.59
N MET A 52 -4.71 4.25 -3.81
CA MET A 52 -3.58 5.11 -4.16
C MET A 52 -2.27 4.34 -4.20
N THR A 53 -2.18 3.23 -3.46
CA THR A 53 -1.03 2.32 -3.51
C THR A 53 -0.79 1.79 -4.92
N MET A 54 -1.85 1.48 -5.66
CA MET A 54 -1.72 1.00 -7.04
C MET A 54 -1.20 2.11 -7.96
N ARG A 55 -1.67 3.34 -7.77
CA ARG A 55 -1.19 4.51 -8.52
C ARG A 55 0.26 4.84 -8.20
N ALA A 56 0.66 4.68 -6.95
CA ALA A 56 2.06 4.85 -6.53
C ALA A 56 2.97 3.81 -7.18
N LEU A 57 2.54 2.55 -7.25
CA LEU A 57 3.28 1.48 -7.95
C LEU A 57 3.38 1.73 -9.46
N ASP A 58 2.27 2.13 -10.11
CA ASP A 58 2.29 2.51 -11.52
C ASP A 58 3.27 3.67 -11.80
N ALA A 59 3.30 4.67 -10.91
CA ALA A 59 4.23 5.79 -11.01
C ALA A 59 5.68 5.36 -10.78
N ALA A 60 5.94 4.50 -9.79
CA ALA A 60 7.26 3.96 -9.52
C ALA A 60 7.85 3.21 -10.72
N VAL A 61 7.04 2.38 -11.40
CA VAL A 61 7.46 1.66 -12.62
C VAL A 61 7.80 2.63 -13.76
N ARG A 62 7.05 3.74 -13.90
CA ARG A 62 7.33 4.74 -14.94
C ARG A 62 8.60 5.53 -14.66
N LEU A 63 8.79 5.94 -13.41
CA LEU A 63 9.95 6.73 -12.97
C LEU A 63 11.26 5.92 -13.00
N GLU A 64 11.19 4.60 -12.94
CA GLU A 64 12.34 3.72 -13.12
C GLU A 64 12.98 3.88 -14.50
N ALA A 65 12.19 4.19 -15.55
CA ALA A 65 12.71 4.47 -16.89
C ALA A 65 13.56 5.75 -16.94
N ASP A 66 13.31 6.68 -16.01
CA ASP A 66 14.07 7.93 -15.84
C ASP A 66 15.23 7.76 -14.83
N GLY A 67 15.49 6.53 -14.37
CA GLY A 67 16.54 6.21 -13.40
C GLY A 67 16.20 6.56 -11.95
N ILE A 68 14.92 6.79 -11.62
CA ILE A 68 14.47 7.18 -10.28
C ILE A 68 13.90 5.96 -9.54
N GLY A 69 14.55 5.56 -8.46
CA GLY A 69 14.17 4.48 -7.57
C GLY A 69 13.16 4.90 -6.50
N VAL A 70 11.88 4.58 -6.72
CA VAL A 70 10.78 4.91 -5.80
C VAL A 70 10.40 3.75 -4.87
N ALA A 71 10.66 3.90 -3.57
CA ALA A 71 10.12 2.98 -2.57
C ALA A 71 8.61 3.25 -2.36
N VAL A 72 7.83 2.19 -2.15
CA VAL A 72 6.38 2.30 -1.91
C VAL A 72 6.00 1.54 -0.64
N LEU A 73 5.60 2.31 0.38
CA LEU A 73 5.10 1.81 1.65
C LEU A 73 3.56 1.87 1.66
N HIS A 74 2.94 0.71 1.82
CA HIS A 74 1.49 0.60 1.97
C HIS A 74 1.10 0.65 3.45
N VAL A 75 0.27 1.61 3.80
CA VAL A 75 -0.22 1.82 5.17
C VAL A 75 -1.73 1.59 5.20
N PRO A 76 -2.19 0.35 5.40
CA PRO A 76 -3.61 0.03 5.38
C PRO A 76 -4.35 0.50 6.64
N THR A 77 -3.62 0.81 7.71
CA THR A 77 -4.17 1.32 8.98
C THR A 77 -3.78 2.78 9.16
N ILE A 78 -4.75 3.69 9.08
CA ILE A 78 -4.53 5.13 9.31
C ILE A 78 -4.43 5.45 10.80
N LYS A 79 -5.15 4.70 11.65
CA LYS A 79 -5.13 4.84 13.10
C LYS A 79 -5.32 3.47 13.78
N PRO A 80 -4.41 3.08 14.70
CA PRO A 80 -3.09 3.68 14.91
C PRO A 80 -2.27 3.66 13.60
N LEU A 81 -1.54 4.76 13.35
CA LEU A 81 -0.66 4.86 12.19
C LEU A 81 0.61 4.11 12.54
N ASP A 82 0.86 3.02 11.82
CA ASP A 82 1.96 2.07 12.08
C ASP A 82 2.18 1.83 13.58
#